data_AF-A0A7I7QKJ7-F1
#
_entry.id   AF-A0A7I7QKJ7-F1
#
_cell.length_a   1.000
_cell.length_b   1.000
_cell.length_c   1.000
_cell.angle_alpha   90.00
_cell.angle_beta   90.00
_cell.angle_gamma   90.00
#
_symmetry.space_group_name_H-M   'P 1'
#
loop_
_entity.id
_entity.type
_entity.pdbx_description
1 polymer ?
#
loop_
_entity_poly.entity_id
_entity_poly.type
_entity_poly.pdbx_seq_one_letter_code
_entity_poly.pdbx_strand_id
1 'polypeptide(L)'
;MARATLVHQMHDLGLAAWFGGTLANAVALNPAASAAGDAASVGAVTNDAWDRWTPVNAAAIGVHLIGAAGLVKHDMGRAKVQQGVPSMAVTKTALTLVALGVTGYSRILGRRVSDHRAVPAADGTTPTSTTPPEVAAAQRQLKLLQWVVPATTGALVAIGAFAAEQYRPEEVGRGALQRLLA
;
A
#
# COMPACT_ATOMS: atom_id res chain seq x y z
N MET A 1 -10.92 -28.13 -3.10
CA MET A 1 -10.97 -27.24 -1.93
C MET A 1 -9.84 -26.20 -1.90
N ALA A 2 -8.61 -26.48 -2.37
CA ALA A 2 -7.48 -25.53 -2.31
C ALA A 2 -7.34 -24.52 -3.48
N ARG A 3 -8.26 -24.49 -4.46
CA ARG A 3 -8.00 -23.83 -5.75
C ARG A 3 -7.87 -22.30 -5.68
N ALA A 4 -8.54 -21.66 -4.71
CA ALA A 4 -8.47 -20.21 -4.50
C ALA A 4 -7.60 -19.79 -3.30
N THR A 5 -7.21 -20.74 -2.43
CA THR A 5 -6.47 -20.42 -1.19
C THR A 5 -5.15 -19.72 -1.48
N LEU A 6 -4.40 -20.19 -2.48
CA LEU A 6 -3.12 -19.58 -2.85
C LEU A 6 -3.30 -18.14 -3.34
N VAL A 7 -4.28 -17.86 -4.19
CA VAL A 7 -4.50 -16.50 -4.71
C VAL A 7 -5.00 -15.55 -3.62
N HIS A 8 -5.79 -16.05 -2.66
CA HIS A 8 -6.15 -15.31 -1.43
C HIS A 8 -4.90 -15.00 -0.59
N GLN A 9 -4.05 -15.99 -0.33
CA GLN A 9 -2.83 -15.79 0.44
C GLN A 9 -1.89 -14.76 -0.22
N MET A 10 -1.71 -14.85 -1.55
CA MET A 10 -0.92 -13.88 -2.30
C MET A 10 -1.53 -12.47 -2.19
N HIS A 11 -2.85 -12.36 -2.38
CA HIS A 11 -3.56 -11.11 -2.24
C HIS A 11 -3.39 -10.49 -0.84
N ASP A 12 -3.63 -11.27 0.20
CA ASP A 12 -3.70 -10.79 1.58
C ASP A 12 -2.31 -10.55 2.19
N LEU A 13 -1.35 -11.47 1.98
CA LEU A 13 0.02 -11.29 2.48
C LEU A 13 0.74 -10.14 1.77
N GLY A 14 0.55 -10.01 0.46
CA GLY A 14 1.11 -8.90 -0.31
C GLY A 14 0.56 -7.55 0.18
N LEU A 15 -0.75 -7.46 0.41
CA LEU A 15 -1.38 -6.25 0.94
C LEU A 15 -0.94 -5.96 2.38
N ALA A 16 -0.86 -6.97 3.23
CA ALA A 16 -0.44 -6.83 4.62
C ALA A 16 1.01 -6.31 4.72
N ALA A 17 1.92 -6.83 3.91
CA ALA A 17 3.30 -6.35 3.85
C ALA A 17 3.39 -4.91 3.32
N TRP A 18 2.61 -4.56 2.29
CA TRP A 18 2.56 -3.20 1.75
C TRP A 18 2.02 -2.19 2.77
N PHE A 19 0.87 -2.49 3.39
CA PHE A 19 0.27 -1.66 4.43
C PHE A 19 1.17 -1.57 5.66
N GLY A 20 1.51 -2.72 6.24
CA GLY A 20 2.25 -2.81 7.50
C GLY A 20 3.64 -2.20 7.41
N GLY A 21 4.39 -2.46 6.35
CA GLY A 21 5.74 -1.91 6.20
C GLY A 21 5.75 -0.40 5.94
N THR A 22 4.77 0.13 5.19
CA THR A 22 4.68 1.60 4.99
C THR A 22 4.19 2.31 6.25
N LEU A 23 3.28 1.72 7.01
CA LEU A 23 2.88 2.21 8.33
C LEU A 23 4.04 2.18 9.31
N ALA A 24 4.76 1.06 9.41
CA ALA A 24 5.94 0.91 10.26
C ALA A 24 7.01 1.97 9.94
N ASN A 25 7.20 2.28 8.65
CA ASN A 25 8.13 3.33 8.27
C ASN A 25 7.70 4.72 8.75
N ALA A 26 6.42 5.05 8.65
CA ALA A 26 5.88 6.33 9.09
C ALA A 26 5.90 6.49 10.62
N VAL A 27 5.54 5.44 11.37
CA VAL A 27 5.40 5.52 12.84
C VAL A 27 6.72 5.25 13.58
N ALA A 28 7.61 4.45 13.02
CA ALA A 28 8.83 3.99 13.71
C ALA A 28 10.09 4.42 12.97
N LEU A 29 10.29 3.96 11.71
CA LEU A 29 11.58 4.18 11.02
C LEU A 29 11.92 5.66 10.85
N ASN A 30 11.01 6.44 10.26
CA ASN A 30 11.27 7.84 9.93
C ASN A 30 11.53 8.66 11.21
N PRO A 31 10.74 8.55 12.29
CA PRO A 31 11.05 9.22 13.56
C PRO A 31 12.33 8.71 14.21
N ALA A 32 12.56 7.38 14.26
CA ALA A 32 13.71 6.79 14.94
C ALA A 32 15.05 7.16 14.29
N ALA A 33 15.05 7.49 12.99
CA ALA A 33 16.24 7.97 12.30
C ALA A 33 16.84 9.23 12.96
N SER A 34 16.03 10.06 13.63
CA SER A 34 16.50 11.25 14.37
C SER A 34 17.49 10.92 15.50
N ALA A 35 17.53 9.67 15.97
CA ALA A 35 18.49 9.22 16.98
C ALA A 35 19.91 9.00 16.43
N ALA A 36 20.14 9.17 15.12
CA ALA A 36 21.44 8.95 14.46
C ALA A 36 22.51 10.00 14.78
N GLY A 37 22.22 10.98 15.64
CA GLY A 37 23.17 12.00 16.08
C GLY A 37 23.09 13.28 15.25
N ASP A 38 23.81 13.33 14.12
CA ASP A 38 23.84 14.51 13.24
C ASP A 38 22.89 14.39 12.03
N ALA A 39 22.50 15.52 11.45
CA ALA A 39 21.50 15.58 10.39
C ALA A 39 21.87 14.78 9.12
N ALA A 40 23.16 14.67 8.78
CA ALA A 40 23.60 13.89 7.62
C ALA A 40 23.49 12.39 7.91
N SER A 41 23.85 11.97 9.14
CA SER A 41 23.66 10.61 9.64
C SER A 41 22.17 10.22 9.66
N VAL A 42 21.27 11.13 10.05
CA VAL A 42 19.81 10.91 9.97
C VAL A 42 19.38 10.58 8.54
N GLY A 43 19.83 11.38 7.56
CA GLY A 43 19.54 11.16 6.15
C GLY A 43 20.10 9.84 5.62
N ALA A 44 21.35 9.53 5.97
CA ALA A 44 22.02 8.31 5.56
C ALA A 44 21.30 7.05 6.10
N VAL A 45 20.97 7.02 7.39
CA VAL A 45 20.23 5.92 8.02
C VAL A 45 18.85 5.76 7.39
N THR A 46 18.15 6.87 7.17
CA THR A 46 16.84 6.87 6.51
C THR A 46 16.92 6.26 5.11
N ASN A 47 17.83 6.75 4.29
CA ASN A 47 17.97 6.30 2.89
C ASN A 47 18.38 4.82 2.84
N ASP A 48 19.34 4.40 3.65
CA ASP A 48 19.79 3.00 3.72
C ASP A 48 18.66 2.04 4.15
N ALA A 49 17.82 2.44 5.09
CA ALA A 49 16.65 1.66 5.48
C ALA A 49 15.60 1.59 4.37
N TRP A 50 15.31 2.71 3.69
CA TRP A 50 14.39 2.72 2.55
C TRP A 50 14.91 1.92 1.35
N ASP A 51 16.22 1.96 1.08
CA ASP A 51 16.84 1.19 0.00
C ASP A 51 16.70 -0.32 0.24
N ARG A 52 16.82 -0.78 1.49
CA ARG A 52 16.55 -2.18 1.88
C ARG A 52 15.07 -2.56 1.77
N TRP A 53 14.17 -1.66 2.19
CA TRP A 53 12.73 -1.94 2.20
C TRP A 53 12.10 -1.88 0.80
N THR A 54 12.56 -0.98 -0.07
CA THR A 54 11.97 -0.73 -1.40
C THR A 54 11.79 -2.00 -2.25
N PRO A 55 12.80 -2.88 -2.43
CA PRO A 55 12.63 -4.09 -3.23
C PRO A 55 11.63 -5.08 -2.59
N VAL A 56 11.61 -5.18 -1.26
CA VAL A 56 10.65 -6.02 -0.53
C VAL A 56 9.22 -5.50 -0.73
N ASN A 57 9.02 -4.18 -0.62
CA ASN A 57 7.73 -3.56 -0.87
C ASN A 57 7.27 -3.75 -2.33
N ALA A 58 8.18 -3.66 -3.30
CA ALA A 58 7.87 -3.91 -4.71
C ALA A 58 7.43 -5.36 -4.94
N ALA A 59 8.12 -6.33 -4.32
CA ALA A 59 7.73 -7.74 -4.37
C ALA A 59 6.34 -7.96 -3.71
N ALA A 60 6.10 -7.36 -2.54
CA ALA A 60 4.81 -7.44 -1.85
C ALA A 60 3.65 -6.92 -2.72
N ILE A 61 3.83 -5.77 -3.38
CA ILE A 61 2.88 -5.22 -4.34
C ILE A 61 2.67 -6.19 -5.51
N GLY A 62 3.74 -6.75 -6.09
CA GLY A 62 3.63 -7.73 -7.17
C GLY A 62 2.83 -8.97 -6.77
N VAL A 63 3.11 -9.53 -5.59
CA VAL A 63 2.38 -10.67 -5.04
C VAL A 63 0.90 -10.33 -4.82
N HIS A 64 0.61 -9.15 -4.26
CA HIS A 64 -0.77 -8.68 -4.09
C HIS A 64 -1.51 -8.60 -5.43
N LEU A 65 -0.89 -8.03 -6.47
CA LEU A 65 -1.51 -7.86 -7.78
C LEU A 65 -1.77 -9.19 -8.50
N ILE A 66 -0.85 -10.16 -8.38
CA ILE A 66 -1.08 -11.52 -8.91
C ILE A 66 -2.27 -12.17 -8.19
N GLY A 67 -2.32 -12.06 -6.86
CA GLY A 67 -3.46 -12.53 -6.07
C GLY A 67 -4.77 -11.84 -6.48
N ALA A 68 -4.76 -10.51 -6.62
CA ALA A 68 -5.92 -9.71 -7.03
C ALA A 68 -6.45 -10.14 -8.40
N ALA A 69 -5.59 -10.32 -9.40
CA ALA A 69 -5.98 -10.80 -10.72
C ALA A 69 -6.56 -12.23 -10.67
N GLY A 70 -5.96 -13.10 -9.84
CA GLY A 70 -6.46 -14.44 -9.58
C GLY A 70 -7.88 -14.44 -8.98
N LEU A 71 -8.14 -13.55 -8.01
CA LEU A 71 -9.45 -13.41 -7.38
C LEU A 71 -10.50 -12.85 -8.36
N VAL A 72 -10.16 -11.82 -9.14
CA VAL A 72 -11.07 -11.30 -10.18
C VAL A 72 -11.49 -12.41 -11.15
N LYS A 73 -10.53 -13.23 -11.61
CA LYS A 73 -10.82 -14.37 -12.49
C LYS A 73 -11.71 -15.41 -11.80
N HIS A 74 -11.43 -15.72 -10.54
CA HIS A 74 -12.21 -16.68 -9.75
C HIS A 74 -13.66 -16.22 -9.55
N ASP A 75 -13.89 -14.92 -9.33
CA ASP A 75 -15.20 -14.36 -9.04
C ASP A 75 -16.03 -14.00 -10.27
N MET A 76 -15.52 -14.17 -11.50
CA MET A 76 -16.27 -13.84 -12.73
C MET A 76 -17.63 -14.52 -12.82
N GLY A 77 -17.78 -15.74 -12.29
CA GLY A 77 -19.06 -16.43 -12.21
C GLY A 77 -20.02 -15.74 -11.24
N ARG A 78 -19.54 -15.38 -10.05
CA ARG A 78 -20.32 -14.68 -9.01
C ARG A 78 -20.75 -13.29 -9.45
N ALA A 79 -19.89 -12.57 -10.16
CA ALA A 79 -20.20 -11.24 -10.70
C ALA A 79 -21.43 -11.24 -11.63
N LYS A 80 -21.74 -12.36 -12.28
CA LYS A 80 -22.92 -12.51 -13.15
C LYS A 80 -24.22 -12.73 -12.38
N VAL A 81 -24.15 -13.29 -11.17
CA VAL A 81 -25.34 -13.78 -10.46
C VAL A 81 -25.61 -13.04 -9.14
N GLN A 82 -24.60 -12.48 -8.49
CA GLN A 82 -24.72 -11.80 -7.20
C GLN A 82 -24.69 -10.28 -7.42
N GLN A 83 -25.71 -9.56 -6.93
CA GLN A 83 -25.71 -8.10 -6.93
C GLN A 83 -24.59 -7.55 -6.04
N GLY A 84 -24.01 -6.40 -6.39
CA GLY A 84 -22.96 -5.75 -5.61
C GLY A 84 -21.53 -6.29 -5.82
N VAL A 85 -21.35 -7.54 -6.29
CA VAL A 85 -20.02 -8.09 -6.59
C VAL A 85 -19.28 -7.28 -7.68
N PRO A 86 -19.91 -6.89 -8.81
CA PRO A 86 -19.23 -6.09 -9.83
C PRO A 86 -18.83 -4.69 -9.33
N SER A 87 -19.71 -4.00 -8.59
CA SER A 87 -19.39 -2.66 -8.07
C SER A 87 -18.28 -2.72 -7.03
N MET A 88 -18.29 -3.73 -6.16
CA MET A 88 -17.20 -3.96 -5.19
C MET A 88 -15.86 -4.21 -5.89
N ALA A 89 -15.85 -5.03 -6.95
CA ALA A 89 -14.64 -5.28 -7.73
C ALA A 89 -14.10 -4.01 -8.38
N VAL A 90 -14.97 -3.16 -8.93
CA VAL A 90 -14.59 -1.85 -9.48
C VAL A 90 -14.01 -0.93 -8.39
N THR A 91 -14.70 -0.79 -7.25
CA THR A 91 -14.25 0.06 -6.13
C THR A 91 -12.87 -0.37 -5.62
N LYS A 92 -12.69 -1.67 -5.38
CA LYS A 92 -11.41 -2.23 -4.92
C LYS A 92 -10.30 -2.02 -5.95
N THR A 93 -10.58 -2.21 -7.23
CA THR A 93 -9.61 -2.00 -8.31
C THR A 93 -9.21 -0.53 -8.42
N ALA A 94 -10.18 0.39 -8.38
CA ALA A 94 -9.91 1.82 -8.42
C ALA A 94 -9.05 2.27 -7.22
N LEU A 95 -9.38 1.82 -6.01
CA LEU A 95 -8.57 2.13 -4.82
C LEU A 95 -7.16 1.52 -4.90
N THR A 96 -7.03 0.33 -5.49
CA THR A 96 -5.71 -0.30 -5.73
C THR A 96 -4.85 0.56 -6.67
N LEU A 97 -5.44 1.09 -7.76
CA LEU A 97 -4.74 1.99 -8.68
C LEU A 97 -4.32 3.30 -7.99
N VAL A 98 -5.17 3.86 -7.12
CA VAL A 98 -4.80 5.04 -6.31
C VAL A 98 -3.62 4.71 -5.40
N ALA A 99 -3.68 3.59 -4.65
CA ALA A 99 -2.60 3.18 -3.76
C ALA A 99 -1.28 2.97 -4.52
N LEU A 100 -1.33 2.35 -5.70
CA LEU A 100 -0.19 2.19 -6.60
C LEU A 100 0.36 3.53 -7.06
N GLY A 101 -0.50 4.45 -7.49
CA GLY A 101 -0.10 5.78 -7.95
C GLY A 101 0.60 6.59 -6.86
N VAL A 102 0.00 6.65 -5.66
CA VAL A 102 0.59 7.32 -4.49
C VAL A 102 1.92 6.67 -4.10
N THR A 103 2.00 5.34 -4.09
CA THR A 103 3.24 4.62 -3.77
C THR A 103 4.32 4.90 -4.81
N GLY A 104 4.00 4.80 -6.10
CA GLY A 104 4.93 5.08 -7.19
C GLY A 104 5.45 6.51 -7.15
N TYR A 105 4.57 7.50 -6.93
CA TYR A 105 4.95 8.89 -6.76
C TYR A 105 5.86 9.11 -5.55
N SER A 106 5.56 8.46 -4.42
CA SER A 106 6.42 8.46 -3.23
C SER A 106 7.81 7.89 -3.54
N ARG A 107 7.93 6.86 -4.39
CA ARG A 107 9.24 6.32 -4.80
C ARG A 107 10.03 7.26 -5.69
N ILE A 108 9.37 7.97 -6.60
CA ILE A 108 10.03 9.00 -7.43
C ILE A 108 10.63 10.09 -6.54
N LEU A 109 9.86 10.58 -5.56
CA LEU A 109 10.35 11.57 -4.60
C LEU A 109 11.45 11.02 -3.71
N GLY A 110 11.28 9.80 -3.17
CA GLY A 110 12.28 9.13 -2.35
C GLY A 110 13.61 8.94 -3.07
N ARG A 111 13.59 8.62 -4.37
CA ARG A 111 14.81 8.51 -5.17
C ARG A 111 15.54 9.84 -5.30
N ARG A 112 14.82 10.95 -5.52
CA ARG A 112 15.43 12.30 -5.53
C ARG A 112 16.14 12.62 -4.21
N VAL A 113 15.59 12.16 -3.09
CA VAL A 113 16.22 12.29 -1.76
C VAL A 113 17.44 11.36 -1.64
N SER A 114 17.32 10.09 -2.04
CA SER A 114 18.38 9.08 -1.91
C SER A 114 19.59 9.32 -2.83
N ASP A 115 19.40 9.96 -4.00
CA ASP A 115 20.50 10.28 -4.93
C ASP A 115 21.60 11.16 -4.28
N HIS A 116 21.27 11.90 -3.23
CA HIS A 116 22.20 12.73 -2.45
C HIS A 116 22.83 11.99 -1.26
N ARG A 117 22.49 10.70 -1.07
CA ARG A 117 22.88 9.73 -0.02
C ARG A 117 22.70 10.17 1.43
N ALA A 118 23.38 11.23 1.87
CA ALA A 118 23.39 11.71 3.24
C ALA A 118 22.77 13.11 3.32
N VAL A 119 21.51 13.22 2.90
CA VAL A 119 20.75 14.48 2.93
C VAL A 119 20.55 14.92 4.37
N PRO A 120 21.00 16.12 4.79
CA PRO A 120 20.72 16.62 6.13
C PRO A 120 19.21 16.62 6.39
N ALA A 121 18.75 15.96 7.44
CA ALA A 121 17.34 15.87 7.80
C ALA A 121 17.16 15.83 9.33
N ALA A 122 16.03 16.30 9.83
CA ALA A 122 15.67 16.20 11.25
C ALA A 122 15.07 14.83 11.59
N ASP A 123 14.36 14.23 10.64
CA ASP A 123 13.83 12.87 10.66
C ASP A 123 13.77 12.35 9.21
N GLY A 124 13.27 11.13 8.98
CA GLY A 124 13.25 10.54 7.65
C GLY A 124 12.45 11.29 6.56
N THR A 125 11.67 12.31 6.92
CA THR A 125 10.85 13.12 5.99
C THR A 125 10.87 14.63 6.29
N THR A 126 11.56 15.08 7.33
CA THR A 126 11.59 16.50 7.72
C THR A 126 12.94 17.12 7.36
N PRO A 127 12.97 18.12 6.45
CA PRO A 127 14.19 18.83 6.10
C PRO A 127 14.70 19.72 7.24
N THR A 128 15.98 20.04 7.19
CA THR A 128 16.64 21.07 8.01
C THR A 128 16.90 22.34 7.19
N SER A 129 17.50 23.37 7.80
CA SER A 129 17.92 24.60 7.10
C SER A 129 19.07 24.37 6.11
N THR A 130 19.82 23.28 6.24
CA THR A 130 20.95 22.93 5.35
C THR A 130 20.58 21.90 4.30
N THR A 131 19.33 21.43 4.28
CA THR A 131 18.82 20.55 3.21
C THR A 131 18.72 21.34 1.89
N PRO A 132 19.23 20.81 0.76
CA PRO A 132 19.06 21.43 -0.55
C PRO A 132 17.57 21.71 -0.88
N PRO A 133 17.22 22.89 -1.42
CA PRO A 133 15.82 23.31 -1.57
C PRO A 133 14.93 22.32 -2.34
N GLU A 134 15.45 21.75 -3.42
CA GLU A 134 14.77 20.76 -4.26
C GLU A 134 14.51 19.44 -3.53
N VAL A 135 15.45 19.03 -2.66
CA VAL A 135 15.33 17.83 -1.82
C VAL A 135 14.38 18.09 -0.66
N ALA A 136 14.43 19.29 -0.06
CA ALA A 136 13.52 19.70 1.01
C ALA A 136 12.06 19.72 0.53
N ALA A 137 11.80 20.14 -0.70
CA ALA A 137 10.46 20.07 -1.30
C ALA A 137 9.97 18.62 -1.46
N ALA A 138 10.85 17.71 -1.86
CA ALA A 138 10.52 16.29 -1.95
C ALA A 138 10.24 15.68 -0.56
N GLN A 139 11.06 15.96 0.44
CA GLN A 139 10.86 15.52 1.82
C GLN A 139 9.53 16.00 2.40
N ARG A 140 9.14 17.26 2.18
CA ARG A 140 7.82 17.79 2.63
C ARG A 140 6.64 17.03 2.01
N GLN A 141 6.74 16.64 0.74
CA GLN A 141 5.71 15.83 0.10
C GLN A 141 5.70 14.40 0.66
N LEU A 142 6.88 13.79 0.84
CA LEU A 142 7.02 12.49 1.50
C LEU A 142 6.44 12.50 2.92
N LYS A 143 6.57 13.62 3.64
CA LYS A 143 5.99 13.78 4.98
C LYS A 143 4.47 13.62 5.01
N LEU A 144 3.78 13.98 3.93
CA LEU A 144 2.36 13.72 3.76
C LEU A 144 2.11 12.30 3.24
N LEU A 145 2.84 11.91 2.20
CA LEU A 145 2.64 10.62 1.52
C LEU A 145 2.92 9.41 2.43
N GLN A 146 3.80 9.54 3.42
CA GLN A 146 4.05 8.49 4.42
C GLN A 146 2.77 8.09 5.17
N TRP A 147 1.75 8.95 5.21
CA TRP A 147 0.44 8.65 5.80
C TRP A 147 -0.61 8.28 4.74
N VAL A 148 -0.55 8.88 3.54
CA VAL A 148 -1.51 8.58 2.46
C VAL A 148 -1.37 7.13 1.98
N VAL A 149 -0.15 6.60 1.87
CA VAL A 149 0.08 5.20 1.46
C VAL A 149 -0.54 4.20 2.45
N PRO A 150 -0.23 4.24 3.76
CA PRO A 150 -0.87 3.32 4.72
C PRO A 150 -2.38 3.58 4.87
N ALA A 151 -2.87 4.81 4.70
CA ALA A 151 -4.31 5.06 4.72
C ALA A 151 -5.04 4.36 3.55
N THR A 152 -4.53 4.50 2.33
CA THR A 152 -5.13 3.88 1.13
C THR A 152 -5.02 2.36 1.14
N THR A 153 -3.88 1.81 1.56
CA THR A 153 -3.68 0.36 1.69
C THR A 153 -4.43 -0.22 2.89
N GLY A 154 -4.54 0.50 4.01
CA GLY A 154 -5.39 0.11 5.13
C GLY A 154 -6.88 0.10 4.78
N ALA A 155 -7.34 1.06 3.96
CA ALA A 155 -8.70 1.02 3.40
C ALA A 155 -8.92 -0.20 2.51
N LEU A 156 -7.93 -0.61 1.71
CA LEU A 156 -7.99 -1.88 0.96
C LEU A 156 -8.08 -3.10 1.88
N VAL A 157 -7.38 -3.11 3.02
CA VAL A 157 -7.50 -4.18 4.02
C VAL A 157 -8.92 -4.25 4.56
N ALA A 158 -9.51 -3.11 4.93
CA ALA A 158 -10.89 -3.04 5.43
C ALA A 158 -11.91 -3.51 4.37
N ILE A 159 -11.77 -3.07 3.12
CA ILE A 159 -12.61 -3.53 1.99
C ILE A 159 -12.42 -5.02 1.75
N GLY A 160 -11.19 -5.53 1.86
CA GLY A 160 -10.89 -6.96 1.76
C GLY A 160 -11.63 -7.79 2.81
N ALA A 161 -11.62 -7.34 4.06
CA ALA A 161 -12.37 -7.98 5.14
C ALA A 161 -13.89 -7.95 4.88
N PHE A 162 -14.43 -6.82 4.44
CA PHE A 162 -15.85 -6.72 4.06
C PHE A 162 -16.19 -7.65 2.89
N ALA A 163 -15.34 -7.72 1.86
CA ALA A 163 -15.55 -8.58 0.72
C ALA A 163 -15.49 -10.07 1.09
N ALA A 164 -14.66 -10.47 2.06
CA ALA A 164 -14.60 -11.83 2.56
C ALA A 164 -15.93 -12.27 3.19
N GLU A 165 -16.61 -11.39 3.93
CA GLU A 165 -17.94 -11.65 4.49
C GLU A 165 -18.99 -11.89 3.40
N GLN A 166 -18.87 -11.25 2.24
CA GLN A 166 -19.78 -11.44 1.11
C GLN A 166 -19.66 -12.81 0.41
N TYR A 167 -18.69 -13.65 0.80
CA TYR A 167 -18.60 -15.06 0.36
C TYR A 167 -19.44 -16.01 1.21
N ARG A 168 -20.01 -15.56 2.33
CA ARG A 168 -20.86 -16.41 3.16
C ARG A 168 -22.10 -16.89 2.38
N PRO A 169 -22.53 -18.16 2.52
CA PRO A 169 -23.65 -18.69 1.74
C PRO A 169 -24.93 -17.86 1.87
N GLU A 170 -25.20 -17.30 3.05
CA GLU A 170 -26.40 -16.48 3.29
C GLU A 170 -26.35 -15.18 2.48
N GLU A 171 -25.19 -14.51 2.43
CA GLU A 171 -24.97 -13.27 1.69
C GLU A 171 -24.99 -13.51 0.16
N VAL A 172 -24.44 -14.64 -0.29
CA VAL A 172 -24.53 -15.04 -1.71
C VAL A 172 -25.98 -15.29 -2.12
N GLY A 173 -26.73 -16.03 -1.30
CA GLY A 173 -28.16 -16.29 -1.54
C GLY A 173 -28.99 -15.01 -1.56
N ARG A 174 -28.77 -14.13 -0.59
CA ARG A 174 -29.41 -12.81 -0.52
C ARG A 174 -29.10 -11.96 -1.76
N GLY A 175 -27.84 -11.87 -2.16
CA GLY A 175 -27.44 -11.08 -3.32
C GLY A 175 -27.93 -11.64 -4.66
N ALA A 176 -28.10 -12.96 -4.76
CA ALA A 176 -28.73 -13.58 -5.93
C ALA A 176 -30.24 -13.29 -6.00
N LEU A 177 -30.94 -13.37 -4.87
CA LEU A 177 -32.37 -13.03 -4.78
C LEU A 177 -32.61 -11.55 -5.12
N GLN A 178 -31.82 -10.64 -4.56
CA GLN A 178 -31.95 -9.21 -4.85
C GLN A 178 -31.74 -8.90 -6.34
N ARG A 179 -30.83 -9.61 -7.02
CA ARG A 179 -30.61 -9.45 -8.46
C ARG A 179 -31.77 -9.94 -9.31
N LEU A 180 -32.49 -10.97 -8.86
CA LEU A 180 -33.69 -11.47 -9.55
C LEU A 180 -34.89 -10.54 -9.38
N LEU A 181 -34.93 -9.77 -8.29
CA LEU A 181 -36.01 -8.85 -7.96
C LEU A 181 -35.77 -7.41 -8.47
N ALA A 182 -34.56 -7.11 -8.98
CA ALA A 182 -34.16 -5.81 -9.52
C ALA A 182 -34.32 -5.76 -11.04
#